data_AF-A0A7W8G9Z8-F1
#
_entry.id   AF-A0A7W8G9Z8-F1
#
_cell.length_a   1.000
_cell.length_b   1.000
_cell.length_c   1.000
_cell.angle_alpha   90.00
_cell.angle_beta   90.00
_cell.angle_gamma   90.00
#
_symmetry.space_group_name_H-M   'P 1'
#
loop_
_entity.id
_entity.type
_entity.pdbx_description
1 polymer ?
#
loop_
_entity_poly.entity_id
_entity_poly.type
_entity_poly.pdbx_seq_one_letter_code
_entity_poly.pdbx_strand_id
1 'polypeptide(L)'
;MKLAVVLVWGGIKERLYFFYKFILKTGFYPNTVIIAHSLKKSYAGFGRTKLDECYLDYYDLKYDEIIGIARKENPPPVSTVVKRGKKKKGKVLSLIERLSSLKDSMLLFARNFAVPFTNNSAEQNIRNLKSKSKVAGNFRSDDGARWYLKIHSYIDSARKHGVNAFEAVKLAFSGTPALCFGF
;
A
#
# COMPACT_ATOMS: atom_id res chain seq x y z
N MET A 1 6.97 -31.09 12.11
CA MET A 1 6.13 -29.88 11.90
C MET A 1 6.84 -28.78 11.10
N LYS A 2 7.39 -29.08 9.91
CA LYS A 2 8.10 -28.10 9.05
C LYS A 2 7.27 -27.61 7.84
N LEU A 3 5.95 -27.83 7.82
CA LEU A 3 5.13 -27.60 6.62
C LEU A 3 4.21 -26.36 6.66
N ALA A 4 4.15 -25.60 7.76
CA ALA A 4 3.19 -24.49 7.88
C ALA A 4 3.75 -23.09 7.56
N VAL A 5 5.08 -22.89 7.52
CA VAL A 5 5.67 -21.54 7.43
C VAL A 5 5.95 -21.08 5.98
N VAL A 6 6.04 -22.01 5.03
CA VAL A 6 6.31 -21.68 3.61
C VAL A 6 5.07 -21.17 2.87
N LEU A 7 3.86 -21.51 3.33
CA LEU A 7 2.61 -21.24 2.60
C LEU A 7 2.11 -19.79 2.69
N VAL A 8 2.57 -19.00 3.65
CA VAL A 8 2.11 -17.60 3.80
C VAL A 8 2.91 -16.64 2.90
N TRP A 9 4.14 -16.98 2.52
CA TRP A 9 5.01 -16.15 1.68
C TRP A 9 5.03 -16.55 0.19
N GLY A 10 4.50 -17.72 -0.17
CA GLY A 10 4.38 -18.14 -1.59
C GLY A 10 3.33 -17.35 -2.38
N GLY A 11 2.25 -16.94 -1.73
CA GLY A 11 1.12 -16.29 -2.40
C GLY A 11 1.30 -14.82 -2.80
N ILE A 12 2.31 -14.13 -2.24
CA ILE A 12 2.62 -12.73 -2.59
C ILE A 12 3.57 -12.68 -3.79
N LYS A 13 4.55 -13.59 -3.85
CA LYS A 13 5.48 -13.68 -5.00
C LYS A 13 4.75 -14.03 -6.30
N GLU A 14 3.79 -14.95 -6.27
CA GLU A 14 2.96 -15.28 -7.45
C GLU A 14 2.05 -14.12 -7.88
N ARG A 15 1.51 -13.35 -6.93
CA ARG A 15 0.70 -12.15 -7.22
C ARG A 15 1.56 -11.04 -7.84
N LEU A 16 2.73 -10.79 -7.27
CA LEU A 16 3.70 -9.85 -7.85
C LEU A 16 4.18 -10.34 -9.20
N TYR A 17 4.47 -11.63 -9.38
CA TYR A 17 4.97 -12.17 -10.65
C TYR A 17 3.91 -12.12 -11.75
N PHE A 18 2.63 -12.38 -11.45
CA PHE A 18 1.56 -12.21 -12.43
C PHE A 18 1.29 -10.73 -12.74
N PHE A 19 1.34 -9.86 -11.72
CA PHE A 19 1.25 -8.41 -11.89
C PHE A 19 2.43 -7.89 -12.75
N TYR A 20 3.66 -8.31 -12.46
CA TYR A 20 4.87 -7.96 -13.21
C TYR A 20 4.85 -8.51 -14.64
N LYS A 21 4.38 -9.75 -14.85
CA LYS A 21 4.28 -10.38 -16.17
C LYS A 21 3.16 -9.78 -17.01
N PHE A 22 2.03 -9.37 -16.40
CA PHE A 22 0.96 -8.59 -17.02
C PHE A 22 1.42 -7.17 -17.37
N ILE A 23 2.17 -6.53 -16.46
CA ILE A 23 2.80 -5.20 -16.63
C ILE A 23 3.83 -5.18 -17.76
N LEU A 24 4.69 -6.20 -17.83
CA LEU A 24 5.77 -6.29 -18.84
C LEU A 24 5.23 -6.65 -20.23
N LYS A 25 4.12 -7.39 -20.34
CA LYS A 25 3.53 -7.79 -21.63
C LYS A 25 2.70 -6.68 -22.30
N THR A 26 2.10 -5.79 -21.51
CA THR A 26 1.30 -4.66 -22.01
C THR A 26 2.11 -3.40 -22.29
N GLY A 27 3.38 -3.34 -21.86
CA GLY A 27 4.30 -2.21 -22.10
C GLY A 27 3.91 -0.88 -21.42
N PHE A 28 2.79 -0.85 -20.69
CA PHE A 28 2.05 0.40 -20.44
C PHE A 28 2.20 0.97 -19.01
N TYR A 29 2.45 0.12 -18.00
CA TYR A 29 2.44 0.56 -16.59
C TYR A 29 3.72 1.19 -16.02
N PRO A 30 4.95 0.82 -16.44
CA PRO A 30 6.11 1.47 -15.84
C PRO A 30 6.17 2.94 -16.29
N ASN A 31 5.92 3.26 -17.56
CA ASN A 31 6.07 4.64 -18.02
C ASN A 31 4.95 5.58 -17.55
N THR A 32 3.67 5.24 -17.70
CA THR A 32 2.57 6.21 -17.43
C THR A 32 2.44 6.62 -15.97
N VAL A 33 2.53 5.67 -15.05
CA VAL A 33 2.40 5.94 -13.61
C VAL A 33 3.67 6.60 -13.05
N ILE A 34 4.85 6.21 -13.54
CA ILE A 34 6.11 6.88 -13.18
C ILE A 34 6.12 8.32 -13.74
N ILE A 35 5.61 8.53 -14.96
CA ILE A 35 5.42 9.87 -15.53
C ILE A 35 4.42 10.66 -14.68
N ALA A 36 3.30 10.07 -14.26
CA ALA A 36 2.33 10.75 -13.37
C ALA A 36 2.98 11.17 -12.05
N HIS A 37 3.82 10.30 -11.47
CA HIS A 37 4.57 10.61 -10.26
C HIS A 37 5.61 11.71 -10.49
N SER A 38 6.31 11.69 -11.63
CA SER A 38 7.27 12.73 -12.04
C SER A 38 6.59 14.09 -12.24
N LEU A 39 5.43 14.11 -12.93
CA LEU A 39 4.59 15.28 -13.12
C LEU A 39 4.11 15.83 -11.79
N LYS A 40 3.62 14.97 -10.89
CA LYS A 40 3.28 15.35 -9.52
C LYS A 40 4.46 16.04 -8.83
N LYS A 41 5.67 15.49 -8.92
CA LYS A 41 6.86 16.05 -8.27
C LYS A 41 7.19 17.44 -8.81
N SER A 42 7.06 17.63 -10.12
CA SER A 42 7.22 18.94 -10.78
C SER A 42 6.16 19.95 -10.31
N TYR A 43 4.88 19.58 -10.36
CA TYR A 43 3.76 20.45 -9.98
C TYR A 43 3.78 20.81 -8.49
N ALA A 44 4.17 19.87 -7.63
CA ALA A 44 4.36 20.13 -6.21
C ALA A 44 5.48 21.15 -5.96
N GLY A 45 6.53 21.16 -6.80
CA GLY A 45 7.58 22.19 -6.77
C GLY A 45 7.08 23.59 -7.13
N PHE A 46 6.03 23.68 -7.95
CA PHE A 46 5.33 24.94 -8.28
C PHE A 46 4.22 25.30 -7.28
N GLY A 47 4.09 24.60 -6.15
CA GLY A 47 3.09 24.88 -5.12
C GLY A 47 1.66 24.47 -5.48
N ARG A 48 1.46 23.68 -6.54
CA ARG A 48 0.15 23.14 -6.89
C ARG A 48 -0.23 21.98 -5.96
N THR A 49 -1.52 21.75 -5.78
CA THR A 49 -2.08 20.71 -4.88
C THR A 49 -2.68 19.52 -5.62
N LYS A 50 -2.87 19.63 -6.95
CA LYS A 50 -3.38 18.59 -7.84
C LYS A 50 -2.79 18.72 -9.25
N LEU A 51 -2.92 17.66 -10.05
CA LEU A 51 -2.67 17.76 -11.50
C LEU A 51 -3.80 18.53 -12.19
N ASP A 52 -3.49 19.07 -13.37
CA ASP A 52 -4.50 19.73 -14.20
C ASP A 52 -5.55 18.71 -14.67
N GLU A 53 -6.79 19.17 -14.85
CA GLU A 53 -7.96 18.31 -15.07
C GLU A 53 -7.79 17.41 -16.31
N CYS A 54 -7.17 17.92 -17.36
CA CYS A 54 -6.88 17.16 -18.58
C CYS A 54 -5.98 15.94 -18.33
N TYR A 55 -5.02 16.02 -17.40
CA TYR A 55 -4.20 14.88 -17.03
C TYR A 55 -4.97 13.89 -16.17
N LEU A 56 -5.84 14.37 -15.28
CA LEU A 56 -6.69 13.50 -14.46
C LEU A 56 -7.62 12.67 -15.35
N ASP A 57 -8.30 13.30 -16.30
CA ASP A 57 -9.18 12.62 -17.26
C ASP A 57 -8.40 11.63 -18.12
N TYR A 58 -7.21 12.03 -18.60
CA TYR A 58 -6.34 11.14 -19.35
C TYR A 58 -5.98 9.89 -18.55
N TYR A 59 -5.54 10.04 -17.29
CA TYR A 59 -5.18 8.89 -16.45
C TYR A 59 -6.39 8.06 -16.05
N ASP A 60 -7.56 8.66 -15.90
CA ASP A 60 -8.82 7.99 -15.59
C ASP A 60 -9.25 7.05 -16.74
N LEU A 61 -9.28 7.59 -17.96
CA LEU A 61 -9.58 6.83 -19.19
C LEU A 61 -8.55 5.73 -19.44
N LYS A 62 -7.27 6.04 -19.27
CA LYS A 62 -6.20 5.06 -19.43
C LYS A 62 -6.30 3.93 -18.40
N TYR A 63 -6.70 4.22 -17.16
CA TYR A 63 -6.91 3.18 -16.17
C TYR A 63 -8.00 2.19 -16.61
N ASP A 64 -9.13 2.71 -17.11
CA ASP A 64 -10.26 1.89 -17.55
C ASP A 64 -9.92 1.04 -18.78
N GLU A 65 -9.17 1.61 -19.73
CA GLU A 65 -8.65 0.89 -20.91
C GLU A 65 -7.89 -0.37 -20.47
N ILE A 66 -7.00 -0.24 -19.48
CA ILE A 66 -6.18 -1.36 -19.02
C ILE A 66 -7.01 -2.40 -18.27
N ILE A 67 -7.94 -1.98 -17.42
CA ILE A 67 -8.86 -2.91 -16.75
C ILE A 67 -9.71 -3.65 -17.80
N GLY A 68 -10.12 -2.98 -18.88
CA GLY A 68 -10.81 -3.58 -20.03
C GLY A 68 -9.97 -4.66 -20.70
N ILE A 69 -8.70 -4.36 -21.02
CA ILE A 69 -7.74 -5.32 -21.58
C ILE A 69 -7.55 -6.51 -20.63
N ALA A 70 -7.36 -6.25 -19.33
CA ALA A 70 -7.15 -7.28 -18.32
C ALA A 70 -8.32 -8.26 -18.24
N ARG A 71 -9.56 -7.75 -18.33
CA ARG A 71 -10.79 -8.56 -18.34
C ARG A 71 -10.91 -9.37 -19.64
N LYS A 72 -10.54 -8.79 -20.78
CA LYS A 72 -10.59 -9.48 -22.09
C LYS A 72 -9.59 -10.64 -22.16
N GLU A 73 -8.37 -10.45 -21.65
CA GLU A 73 -7.35 -11.49 -21.63
C GLU A 73 -7.64 -12.62 -20.63
N ASN A 74 -8.38 -12.31 -19.57
CA ASN A 74 -8.72 -13.27 -18.52
C ASN A 74 -10.23 -13.46 -18.42
N PRO A 75 -10.88 -14.12 -19.40
CA PRO A 75 -12.32 -14.36 -19.33
C PRO A 75 -12.69 -15.22 -18.10
N PRO A 76 -13.89 -15.04 -17.54
CA PRO A 76 -14.36 -15.85 -16.44
C PRO A 76 -14.38 -17.34 -16.82
N PRO A 77 -14.06 -18.25 -15.88
CA PRO A 77 -14.02 -19.67 -16.18
C PRO A 77 -15.41 -20.17 -16.61
N VAL A 78 -15.51 -20.58 -17.87
CA VAL A 78 -16.69 -21.26 -18.41
C VAL A 78 -16.72 -22.65 -17.77
N SER A 79 -17.83 -23.03 -17.13
CA SER A 79 -17.98 -24.40 -16.63
C SER A 79 -19.03 -25.10 -17.45
N THR A 80 -18.72 -26.33 -17.84
CA THR A 80 -19.62 -27.28 -18.51
C THR A 80 -20.57 -27.97 -17.53
N VAL A 81 -20.26 -27.91 -16.22
CA VAL A 81 -21.06 -28.55 -15.15
C VAL A 81 -21.84 -27.51 -14.35
N VAL A 82 -23.15 -27.72 -14.21
CA VAL A 82 -24.06 -26.89 -13.40
C VAL A 82 -23.89 -27.28 -11.92
N LYS A 83 -23.08 -26.53 -11.17
CA LYS A 83 -22.99 -26.64 -9.70
C LYS A 83 -23.70 -25.45 -9.06
N ARG A 84 -24.40 -25.70 -7.95
CA ARG A 84 -25.10 -24.67 -7.17
C ARG A 84 -24.08 -23.74 -6.48
N GLY A 85 -24.19 -22.43 -6.69
CA GLY A 85 -23.35 -21.39 -6.06
C GLY A 85 -22.45 -20.61 -7.04
N LYS A 86 -21.88 -19.48 -6.57
CA LYS A 86 -20.96 -18.65 -7.38
C LYS A 86 -19.67 -19.41 -7.69
N LYS A 87 -19.26 -19.44 -8.97
CA LYS A 87 -17.99 -20.03 -9.40
C LYS A 87 -16.81 -19.28 -8.80
N LYS A 88 -15.76 -20.00 -8.39
CA LYS A 88 -14.51 -19.38 -7.93
C LYS A 88 -13.86 -18.65 -9.10
N LYS A 89 -13.64 -17.33 -8.96
CA LYS A 89 -13.05 -16.46 -9.98
C LYS A 89 -11.54 -16.66 -10.16
N GLY A 90 -10.86 -17.32 -9.23
CA GLY A 90 -9.39 -17.47 -9.28
C GLY A 90 -8.65 -16.20 -8.86
N LYS A 91 -7.32 -16.31 -8.70
CA LYS A 91 -6.47 -15.23 -8.15
C LYS A 91 -6.45 -13.98 -9.04
N VAL A 92 -6.38 -14.17 -10.36
CA VAL A 92 -6.21 -13.09 -11.35
C VAL A 92 -7.46 -12.22 -11.47
N LEU A 93 -8.63 -12.82 -11.71
CA LEU A 93 -9.89 -12.08 -11.79
C LEU A 93 -10.24 -11.37 -10.48
N SER A 94 -9.94 -11.98 -9.34
CA SER A 94 -10.14 -11.33 -8.03
C SER A 94 -9.25 -10.08 -7.87
N LEU A 95 -8.04 -10.10 -8.45
CA LEU A 95 -7.17 -8.92 -8.46
C LEU A 95 -7.71 -7.83 -9.39
N ILE A 96 -8.14 -8.19 -10.60
CA ILE A 96 -8.71 -7.23 -11.57
C ILE A 96 -9.97 -6.55 -10.99
N GLU A 97 -10.86 -7.31 -10.35
CA GLU A 97 -12.04 -6.75 -9.69
C GLU A 97 -11.67 -5.79 -8.56
N ARG A 98 -10.67 -6.16 -7.75
CA ARG A 98 -10.21 -5.32 -6.65
C ARG A 98 -9.52 -4.05 -7.12
N LEU A 99 -8.76 -4.11 -8.22
CA LEU A 99 -8.16 -2.93 -8.84
C LEU A 99 -9.26 -2.02 -9.41
N SER A 100 -10.22 -2.60 -10.13
CA SER A 100 -11.39 -1.88 -10.65
C SER A 100 -12.19 -1.19 -9.55
N SER A 101 -12.37 -1.81 -8.39
CA SER A 101 -13.10 -1.21 -7.27
C SER A 101 -12.30 -0.14 -6.51
N LEU A 102 -10.97 -0.17 -6.61
CA LEU A 102 -10.05 0.74 -5.91
C LEU A 102 -9.45 1.80 -6.84
N LYS A 103 -10.05 2.01 -8.02
CA LYS A 103 -9.60 2.98 -9.02
C LYS A 103 -9.38 4.37 -8.40
N ASP A 104 -10.37 4.88 -7.67
CA ASP A 104 -10.29 6.20 -7.05
C ASP A 104 -9.15 6.30 -6.03
N SER A 105 -8.96 5.26 -5.22
CA SER A 105 -7.85 5.20 -4.27
C SER A 105 -6.49 5.15 -4.96
N MET A 106 -6.39 4.45 -6.11
CA MET A 106 -5.16 4.34 -6.88
C MET A 106 -4.77 5.64 -7.58
N LEU A 107 -5.74 6.42 -8.05
CA LEU A 107 -5.50 7.71 -8.71
C LEU A 107 -5.50 8.90 -7.73
N LEU A 108 -5.73 8.66 -6.44
CA LEU A 108 -5.84 9.70 -5.41
C LEU A 108 -4.59 10.57 -5.31
N PHE A 109 -3.39 10.01 -5.49
CA PHE A 109 -2.13 10.76 -5.44
C PHE A 109 -2.03 11.84 -6.52
N ALA A 110 -2.74 11.69 -7.64
CA ALA A 110 -2.79 12.65 -8.74
C ALA A 110 -3.82 13.76 -8.46
N ARG A 111 -4.93 13.42 -7.80
CA ARG A 111 -6.00 14.35 -7.41
C ARG A 111 -5.67 15.15 -6.15
N ASN A 112 -4.87 14.59 -5.24
CA ASN A 112 -4.45 15.23 -4.00
C ASN A 112 -2.98 14.93 -3.70
N PHE A 113 -2.14 15.95 -3.76
CA PHE A 113 -0.70 15.79 -3.55
C PHE A 113 -0.29 15.50 -2.12
N ALA A 114 -1.15 15.80 -1.13
CA ALA A 114 -0.92 15.43 0.26
C ALA A 114 -0.83 13.90 0.44
N VAL A 115 -1.45 13.14 -0.46
CA VAL A 115 -1.36 11.68 -0.47
C VAL A 115 -0.07 11.27 -1.19
N PRO A 116 0.88 10.60 -0.51
CA PRO A 116 2.10 10.13 -1.16
C PRO A 116 1.81 9.07 -2.22
N PHE A 117 2.67 8.98 -3.24
CA PHE A 117 2.53 7.96 -4.29
C PHE A 117 2.82 6.55 -3.75
N THR A 118 3.76 6.42 -2.82
CA THR A 118 4.15 5.14 -2.22
C THR A 118 3.58 4.97 -0.83
N ASN A 119 3.30 3.73 -0.46
CA ASN A 119 2.87 3.35 0.89
C ASN A 119 4.06 3.08 1.84
N ASN A 120 5.28 3.47 1.45
CA ASN A 120 6.51 3.09 2.16
C ASN A 120 6.48 3.49 3.63
N SER A 121 5.96 4.66 3.96
CA SER A 121 5.88 5.14 5.34
C SER A 121 4.96 4.26 6.19
N ALA A 122 3.77 3.89 5.71
CA ALA A 122 2.88 3.03 6.48
C ALA A 122 3.43 1.61 6.62
N GLU A 123 4.02 1.08 5.54
CA GLU A 123 4.68 -0.24 5.58
C GLU A 123 5.85 -0.28 6.55
N GLN A 124 6.68 0.77 6.56
CA GLN A 124 7.82 0.89 7.48
C GLN A 124 7.37 0.90 8.94
N ASN A 125 6.29 1.63 9.25
CA ASN A 125 5.74 1.69 10.60
C ASN A 125 5.25 0.32 11.07
N ILE A 126 4.61 -0.45 10.19
CA ILE A 126 4.10 -1.80 10.50
C ILE A 126 5.23 -2.85 10.50
N ARG A 127 6.31 -2.63 9.76
CA ARG A 127 7.42 -3.58 9.62
C ARG A 127 8.07 -3.89 10.97
N ASN A 128 8.23 -2.90 11.83
CA ASN A 128 8.83 -3.10 13.16
C ASN A 128 8.00 -4.05 14.02
N LEU A 129 6.67 -3.94 13.96
CA LEU A 129 5.75 -4.85 14.63
C LEU A 129 5.93 -6.28 14.13
N LYS A 130 5.98 -6.45 12.80
CA LYS A 130 6.17 -7.78 12.22
C LYS A 130 7.54 -8.38 12.53
N SER A 131 8.58 -7.54 12.54
CA SER A 131 9.94 -7.94 12.91
C SER A 131 10.00 -8.40 14.37
N LYS A 132 9.37 -7.65 15.28
CA LYS A 132 9.25 -8.01 16.70
C LYS A 132 8.56 -9.37 16.85
N SER A 133 7.42 -9.58 16.19
CA SER A 133 6.72 -10.87 16.23
C SER A 133 7.55 -12.03 15.65
N LYS A 134 8.37 -11.76 14.63
CA LYS A 134 9.23 -12.77 14.00
C LYS A 134 10.38 -13.19 14.90
N VAL A 135 11.06 -12.22 15.52
CA VAL A 135 12.29 -12.46 16.30
C VAL A 135 11.97 -12.91 17.72
N ALA A 136 11.01 -12.27 18.38
CA ALA A 136 10.70 -12.50 19.79
C ALA A 136 9.45 -13.37 20.02
N GLY A 137 8.80 -13.84 18.95
CA GLY A 137 7.50 -14.50 19.04
C GLY A 137 6.36 -13.51 19.33
N ASN A 138 5.21 -14.02 19.75
CA ASN A 138 4.04 -13.18 20.05
C ASN A 138 4.14 -12.52 21.43
N PHE A 139 3.29 -11.51 21.69
CA PHE A 139 3.13 -10.95 23.03
C PHE A 139 2.53 -11.99 23.98
N ARG A 140 2.93 -11.95 25.25
CA ARG A 140 2.40 -12.86 26.30
C ARG A 140 1.01 -12.42 26.81
N SER A 141 0.67 -11.15 26.66
CA SER A 141 -0.62 -10.56 27.04
C SER A 141 -1.02 -9.43 26.09
N ASP A 142 -2.32 -9.11 26.03
CA ASP A 142 -2.85 -7.98 25.27
C ASP A 142 -2.30 -6.64 25.79
N ASP A 143 -2.22 -6.48 27.11
CA ASP A 143 -1.65 -5.29 27.74
C ASP A 143 -0.21 -5.03 27.30
N GLY A 144 0.62 -6.09 27.25
CA GLY A 144 2.00 -5.97 26.77
C GLY A 144 2.08 -5.49 25.32
N ALA A 145 1.14 -5.91 24.48
CA ALA A 145 1.04 -5.43 23.09
C ALA A 145 0.62 -3.96 23.04
N ARG A 146 -0.35 -3.55 23.86
CA ARG A 146 -0.81 -2.15 23.95
C ARG A 146 0.30 -1.21 24.40
N TRP A 147 1.05 -1.58 25.46
CA TRP A 147 2.19 -0.79 25.93
C TRP A 147 3.26 -0.64 24.86
N TYR A 148 3.60 -1.75 24.18
CA TYR A 148 4.55 -1.72 23.08
C TYR A 148 4.10 -0.78 21.95
N LEU A 149 2.84 -0.88 21.51
CA LEU A 149 2.27 -0.01 20.47
C LEU A 149 2.23 1.46 20.88
N LYS A 150 1.93 1.75 22.15
CA LYS A 150 1.90 3.12 22.70
C LYS A 150 3.30 3.75 22.67
N ILE A 151 4.33 3.02 23.13
CA ILE A 151 5.71 3.50 23.08
C ILE A 151 6.18 3.66 21.63
N HIS A 152 5.85 2.69 20.77
CA HIS A 152 6.26 2.73 19.37
C HIS A 152 5.63 3.91 18.61
N SER A 153 4.34 4.15 18.79
CA SER A 153 3.63 5.27 18.16
C SER A 153 4.15 6.63 18.62
N TYR A 154 4.51 6.77 19.90
CA TYR A 154 5.14 7.98 20.43
C TYR A 154 6.48 8.27 19.76
N ILE A 155 7.38 7.27 19.70
CA ILE A 155 8.70 7.41 19.08
C ILE A 155 8.57 7.67 17.57
N ASP A 156 7.68 6.94 16.88
CA ASP A 156 7.46 7.13 15.45
C ASP A 156 6.93 8.52 15.12
N SER A 157 6.05 9.06 15.97
CA SER A 157 5.54 10.42 15.84
C SER A 157 6.66 11.45 16.07
N ALA A 158 7.42 11.32 17.17
CA ALA A 158 8.55 12.22 17.45
C ALA A 158 9.57 12.27 16.30
N ARG A 159 9.88 11.11 15.69
CA ARG A 159 10.77 11.05 14.50
C ARG A 159 10.22 11.79 13.29
N LYS A 160 8.90 11.78 13.06
CA LYS A 160 8.26 12.55 11.98
C LYS A 160 8.36 14.06 12.21
N HIS A 161 8.40 14.49 13.46
CA HIS A 161 8.65 15.88 13.85
C HIS A 161 10.15 16.23 13.93
N GLY A 162 11.05 15.33 13.49
CA GLY A 162 12.50 15.57 13.48
C GLY A 162 13.19 15.37 14.82
N VAL A 163 12.49 14.89 15.85
CA VAL A 163 13.04 14.66 17.19
C VAL A 163 13.66 13.26 17.29
N ASN A 164 14.83 13.17 17.91
CA ASN A 164 15.50 11.89 18.11
C ASN A 164 14.70 11.02 19.10
N ALA A 165 14.71 9.70 18.91
CA ALA A 165 14.04 8.75 19.80
C ALA A 165 14.53 8.86 21.26
N PHE A 166 15.82 9.09 21.48
CA PHE A 166 16.36 9.24 22.82
C PHE A 166 15.84 10.51 23.51
N GLU A 167 15.82 11.63 22.79
CA GLU A 167 15.28 12.90 23.29
C GLU A 167 13.79 12.81 23.58
N ALA A 168 13.03 12.16 22.69
CA ALA A 168 11.61 11.91 22.89
C ALA A 168 11.37 11.13 24.20
N VAL A 169 12.13 10.05 24.43
CA VAL A 169 12.01 9.27 25.66
C VAL A 169 12.37 10.11 26.89
N LYS A 170 13.43 10.93 26.81
CA LYS A 170 13.81 11.86 27.89
C LYS A 170 12.67 12.85 28.20
N LEU A 171 12.04 13.43 27.18
CA LEU A 171 10.90 14.35 27.32
C LEU A 171 9.66 13.68 27.92
N ALA A 172 9.43 12.42 27.59
CA ALA A 172 8.35 11.65 28.20
C ALA A 172 8.56 11.43 29.70
N PHE A 173 9.79 11.12 30.11
CA PHE A 173 10.13 10.95 31.53
C PHE A 173 10.20 12.27 32.30
N SER A 174 10.51 13.40 31.65
CA SER A 174 10.49 14.73 32.29
C SER A 174 9.08 15.31 32.47
N GLY A 175 8.03 14.57 32.12
CA GLY A 175 6.63 15.01 32.25
C GLY A 175 6.17 15.98 31.16
N THR A 176 6.98 16.22 30.13
CA THR A 176 6.70 17.14 29.02
C THR A 176 6.73 16.41 27.67
N PRO A 177 5.95 15.32 27.48
CA PRO A 177 6.00 14.53 26.25
C PRO A 177 5.50 15.29 25.02
N ALA A 178 4.69 16.34 25.18
CA ALA A 178 4.09 17.10 24.08
C ALA A 178 5.09 18.01 23.33
N LEU A 179 6.20 18.38 23.98
CA LEU A 179 7.23 19.22 23.37
C LEU A 179 7.88 18.58 22.13
N CYS A 180 7.84 17.25 22.00
CA CYS A 180 8.36 16.59 20.82
C CYS A 180 7.49 16.77 19.56
N PHE A 181 6.29 17.33 19.71
CA PHE A 181 5.36 17.60 18.61
C PHE A 181 5.29 19.07 18.22
N GLY A 182 5.99 19.96 18.93
CA GLY A 182 6.03 21.40 18.66
C GLY A 182 4.82 22.19 19.17
N PHE A 183 4.16 21.71 20.23
CA PHE A 183 3.13 22.45 20.99
C PHE A 183 3.74 23.19 22.18
#